data_AF-A0A0D5NMX5-F1
#
_entry.id   AF-A0A0D5NMX5-F1
#
_cell.length_a   1.000
_cell.length_b   1.000
_cell.length_c   1.000
_cell.angle_alpha   90.00
_cell.angle_beta   90.00
_cell.angle_gamma   90.00
#
_symmetry.space_group_name_H-M   'P 1'
#
loop_
_entity.id
_entity.type
_entity.pdbx_description
1 polymer ?
#
loop_
_entity_poly.entity_id
_entity_poly.type
_entity_poly.pdbx_seq_one_letter_code
_entity_poly.pdbx_strand_id
1 'polypeptide(L)'
;MPFTLSHPVYAVVLRKTVPSFSFTGLALGSMIPDMEYFMAMDTFKTIGHSIPGFLLLGLPLSISIAYAFHNVMKPVVPRLLPSAGGLDRYAAQRLGGRWKPEGVTGWFVFLISLFIGYLDHLFLDGMSHTGGWLVNEFPGLRRTVAGIKGYSWLQYFLSLVGLAIPLRWLYKDWLKWRKNEPQVVRPLRRSPYGRKFGPRFMLLLSAAMLFTLKMKLTPYPADNVMLLVSSSSALLFGWYAASLFHSGSLRGAGMQRMSALLALLAIMAVFKAARAAAGMIVDSSIPQLVLWIAFIWTWSAAVWIISRRAAEGAGWPWKIRGRFV
;
A
#
# COMPACT_ATOMS: atom_id res chain seq x y z
N MET A 1 -4.78 -15.46 2.93
CA MET A 1 -5.75 -14.54 3.59
C MET A 1 -6.32 -13.61 2.53
N PRO A 2 -7.63 -13.59 2.29
CA PRO A 2 -8.20 -12.92 1.11
C PRO A 2 -8.06 -11.39 1.14
N PHE A 3 -7.77 -10.80 2.31
CA PHE A 3 -7.59 -9.38 2.46
C PHE A 3 -6.12 -9.03 2.75
N THR A 4 -5.44 -8.50 1.73
CA THR A 4 -4.00 -8.17 1.77
C THR A 4 -3.62 -7.23 2.92
N LEU A 5 -4.49 -6.27 3.28
CA LEU A 5 -4.23 -5.32 4.38
C LEU A 5 -4.27 -5.96 5.77
N SER A 6 -4.65 -7.23 5.90
CA SER A 6 -4.56 -8.00 7.15
C SER A 6 -3.16 -8.58 7.41
N HIS A 7 -2.36 -8.78 6.36
CA HIS A 7 -1.04 -9.41 6.48
C HIS A 7 -0.02 -8.64 7.35
N PRO A 8 -0.01 -7.30 7.38
CA PRO A 8 0.91 -6.54 8.24
C PRO A 8 0.74 -6.77 9.75
N VAL A 9 -0.23 -7.56 10.21
CA VAL A 9 -0.36 -7.91 11.63
C VAL A 9 0.92 -8.53 12.20
N TYR A 10 1.61 -9.36 11.42
CA TYR A 10 2.87 -9.99 11.84
C TYR A 10 4.02 -8.99 11.88
N ALA A 11 4.02 -7.98 11.01
CA ALA A 11 4.96 -6.87 11.10
C ALA A 11 4.87 -6.14 12.44
N VAL A 12 3.66 -5.99 13.01
CA VAL A 12 3.46 -5.38 14.34
C VAL A 12 4.02 -6.27 15.45
N VAL A 13 3.83 -7.58 15.36
CA VAL A 13 4.34 -8.54 16.37
C VAL A 13 5.86 -8.63 16.31
N LEU A 14 6.42 -8.87 15.11
CA LEU A 14 7.86 -9.00 14.89
C LEU A 14 8.63 -7.74 15.23
N ARG A 15 8.09 -6.54 14.93
CA ARG A 15 8.75 -5.29 15.32
C ARG A 15 8.81 -5.10 16.83
N LYS A 16 7.85 -5.65 17.58
CA LYS A 16 7.86 -5.61 19.05
C LYS A 16 8.84 -6.61 19.66
N THR A 17 9.01 -7.77 19.05
CA THR A 17 9.95 -8.79 19.54
C THR A 17 11.39 -8.52 19.10
N VAL A 18 11.58 -7.99 17.90
CA VAL A 18 12.89 -7.67 17.32
C VAL A 18 12.91 -6.20 16.84
N PRO A 19 13.23 -5.24 17.74
CA PRO A 19 13.23 -3.81 17.45
C PRO A 19 14.32 -3.33 16.49
N SER A 20 15.11 -4.22 15.89
CA SER A 20 16.04 -3.88 14.81
C SER A 20 15.38 -3.94 13.44
N PHE A 21 14.31 -4.71 13.24
CA PHE A 21 13.69 -4.88 11.91
C PHE A 21 12.93 -3.64 11.42
N SER A 22 13.09 -3.30 10.15
CA SER A 22 12.36 -2.20 9.52
C SER A 22 10.86 -2.54 9.45
N PHE A 23 10.03 -1.78 10.17
CA PHE A 23 8.57 -1.94 10.11
C PHE A 23 8.04 -1.74 8.69
N THR A 24 8.56 -0.75 7.95
CA THR A 24 8.22 -0.54 6.53
C THR A 24 8.55 -1.78 5.70
N GLY A 25 9.71 -2.39 5.94
CA GLY A 25 10.11 -3.63 5.27
C GLY A 25 9.13 -4.76 5.57
N LEU A 26 8.93 -5.09 6.84
CA LEU A 26 8.02 -6.16 7.26
C LEU A 26 6.60 -5.96 6.68
N ALA A 27 6.04 -4.75 6.79
CA ALA A 27 4.70 -4.45 6.31
C ALA A 27 4.58 -4.58 4.79
N LEU A 28 5.49 -3.98 4.02
CA LEU A 28 5.45 -4.08 2.55
C LEU A 28 5.70 -5.50 2.08
N GLY A 29 6.64 -6.21 2.71
CA GLY A 29 6.94 -7.60 2.40
C GLY A 29 5.71 -8.49 2.57
N SER A 30 4.97 -8.28 3.66
CA SER A 30 3.74 -9.03 3.94
C SER A 30 2.60 -8.76 2.98
N MET A 31 2.66 -7.68 2.20
CA MET A 31 1.62 -7.28 1.24
C MET A 31 2.03 -7.55 -0.21
N ILE A 32 3.33 -7.64 -0.49
CA ILE A 32 3.86 -7.58 -1.86
C ILE A 32 3.42 -8.72 -2.78
N PRO A 33 3.21 -9.98 -2.34
CA PRO A 33 2.80 -11.05 -3.25
C PRO A 33 1.45 -10.77 -3.92
N ASP A 34 0.55 -10.12 -3.19
CA ASP A 34 -0.78 -9.74 -3.68
C ASP A 34 -0.80 -8.43 -4.47
N MET A 35 0.28 -7.63 -4.45
CA MET A 35 0.30 -6.35 -5.16
C MET A 35 0.15 -6.50 -6.67
N GLU A 36 0.34 -7.69 -7.24
CA GLU A 36 0.00 -7.98 -8.64
C GLU A 36 -1.47 -7.66 -8.94
N TYR A 37 -2.39 -8.07 -8.05
CA TYR A 37 -3.80 -7.78 -8.18
C TYR A 37 -4.04 -6.27 -8.23
N PHE A 38 -3.39 -5.53 -7.32
CA PHE A 38 -3.56 -4.09 -7.21
C PHE A 38 -3.00 -3.36 -8.43
N MET A 39 -1.83 -3.78 -8.91
CA MET A 39 -1.17 -3.21 -10.10
C MET A 39 -1.96 -3.49 -11.38
N ALA A 40 -2.54 -4.68 -11.52
CA ALA A 40 -3.41 -5.02 -12.65
C ALA A 40 -4.81 -4.41 -12.52
N MET A 41 -5.20 -4.03 -11.29
CA MET A 41 -6.58 -3.74 -10.89
C MET A 41 -7.51 -4.88 -11.32
N ASP A 42 -7.10 -6.12 -11.08
CA ASP A 42 -7.73 -7.33 -11.62
C ASP A 42 -7.43 -8.52 -10.74
N THR A 43 -8.10 -9.66 -10.94
CA THR A 43 -7.77 -10.95 -10.31
C THR A 43 -6.53 -11.61 -10.94
N PHE A 44 -5.64 -10.80 -11.51
CA PHE A 44 -4.45 -11.22 -12.23
C PHE A 44 -3.32 -11.61 -11.27
N LYS A 45 -2.74 -12.79 -11.48
CA LYS A 45 -1.62 -13.34 -10.70
C LYS A 45 -0.62 -13.99 -11.64
N THR A 46 0.68 -13.84 -11.36
CA THR A 46 1.73 -14.56 -12.07
C THR A 46 2.66 -15.27 -11.09
N ILE A 47 3.87 -14.77 -10.92
CA ILE A 47 4.96 -15.37 -10.16
C ILE A 47 5.10 -14.76 -8.76
N GLY A 48 4.26 -13.82 -8.34
CA GLY A 48 4.39 -13.05 -7.10
C GLY A 48 4.58 -13.90 -5.83
N HIS A 49 4.00 -15.10 -5.79
CA HIS A 49 4.15 -16.07 -4.69
C HIS A 49 5.36 -17.00 -4.82
N SER A 50 6.30 -16.71 -5.71
CA SER A 50 7.57 -17.43 -5.86
C SER A 50 8.77 -16.54 -5.55
N ILE A 51 9.91 -17.14 -5.19
CA ILE A 51 11.16 -16.40 -4.92
C ILE A 51 11.60 -15.55 -6.13
N PRO A 52 11.57 -16.07 -7.39
CA PRO A 52 11.79 -15.21 -8.55
C PRO A 52 10.82 -14.03 -8.63
N GLY A 53 9.53 -14.22 -8.29
CA GLY A 53 8.57 -13.12 -8.25
C GLY A 53 8.85 -12.10 -7.16
N PHE A 54 9.33 -12.52 -5.99
CA PHE A 54 9.81 -11.59 -4.97
C PHE A 54 10.93 -10.71 -5.52
N LEU A 55 11.93 -11.31 -6.20
CA LEU A 55 13.06 -10.56 -6.73
C LEU A 55 12.68 -9.67 -7.92
N LEU A 56 11.90 -10.19 -8.86
CA LEU A 56 11.59 -9.53 -10.14
C LEU A 56 10.40 -8.57 -10.06
N LEU A 57 9.42 -8.85 -9.20
CA LEU A 57 8.21 -8.02 -9.04
C LEU A 57 8.22 -7.33 -7.68
N GLY A 58 8.48 -8.09 -6.62
CA GLY A 58 8.28 -7.65 -5.25
C GLY A 58 9.27 -6.58 -4.78
N LEU A 59 10.57 -6.76 -5.03
CA LEU A 59 11.61 -5.79 -4.68
C LEU A 59 11.40 -4.42 -5.34
N PRO A 60 11.29 -4.29 -6.69
CA PRO A 60 11.11 -2.98 -7.31
C PRO A 60 9.81 -2.30 -6.86
N LEU A 61 8.71 -3.05 -6.73
CA LEU A 61 7.44 -2.51 -6.23
C LEU A 61 7.56 -2.04 -4.77
N SER A 62 8.16 -2.83 -3.89
CA SER A 62 8.27 -2.48 -2.47
C SER A 62 9.10 -1.22 -2.27
N ILE A 63 10.21 -1.07 -3.00
CA ILE A 63 11.03 0.14 -2.93
C ILE A 63 10.25 1.34 -3.43
N SER A 64 9.59 1.23 -4.60
CA SER A 64 8.81 2.34 -5.16
C SER A 64 7.64 2.74 -4.25
N ILE A 65 6.89 1.79 -3.70
CA ILE A 65 5.80 2.02 -2.75
C ILE A 65 6.32 2.63 -1.45
N ALA A 66 7.48 2.20 -0.93
CA ALA A 66 8.06 2.81 0.26
C ALA A 66 8.35 4.30 0.05
N TYR A 67 8.95 4.66 -1.10
CA TYR A 67 9.18 6.05 -1.45
C TYR A 67 7.88 6.83 -1.67
N ALA A 68 6.92 6.27 -2.41
CA ALA A 68 5.61 6.89 -2.61
C ALA A 68 4.90 7.17 -1.28
N PHE A 69 4.88 6.17 -0.39
CA PHE A 69 4.27 6.31 0.91
C PHE A 69 4.97 7.37 1.75
N HIS A 70 6.27 7.22 2.01
CA HIS A 70 6.95 8.07 2.99
C HIS A 70 7.19 9.50 2.51
N ASN A 71 7.42 9.70 1.21
CA ASN A 71 7.76 11.02 0.67
C ASN A 71 6.56 11.81 0.21
N VAL A 72 5.52 11.13 -0.29
CA VAL A 72 4.37 11.78 -0.93
C VAL A 72 3.12 11.63 -0.09
N MET A 73 2.72 10.39 0.22
CA MET A 73 1.41 10.09 0.80
C MET A 73 1.31 10.38 2.30
N LYS A 74 2.30 9.90 3.07
CA LYS A 74 2.40 10.02 4.54
C LYS A 74 2.33 11.47 5.02
N PRO A 75 3.03 12.45 4.41
CA PRO A 75 2.95 13.87 4.83
C PRO A 75 1.56 14.49 4.74
N VAL A 76 0.68 13.95 3.89
CA VAL A 76 -0.66 14.51 3.62
C VAL A 76 -1.75 13.86 4.50
N VAL A 77 -1.45 12.74 5.17
CA VAL A 77 -2.40 12.03 6.06
C VAL A 77 -3.11 12.95 7.06
N PRO A 78 -2.44 13.87 7.78
CA PRO A 78 -3.13 14.77 8.71
C PRO A 78 -4.22 15.63 8.07
N ARG A 79 -4.06 15.98 6.79
CA ARG A 79 -5.05 16.78 6.03
C ARG A 79 -6.22 15.94 5.53
N LEU A 80 -6.04 14.63 5.38
CA LEU A 80 -7.10 13.70 4.99
C LEU A 80 -7.97 13.32 6.19
N LEU A 81 -7.39 13.15 7.39
CA LEU A 81 -8.12 12.75 8.59
C LEU A 81 -9.04 13.84 9.15
N PRO A 82 -10.17 13.46 9.77
CA PRO A 82 -11.05 14.42 10.44
C PRO A 82 -10.38 15.06 11.65
N SER A 83 -10.81 16.26 12.03
CA SER A 83 -10.37 16.90 13.29
C SER A 83 -11.10 16.34 14.51
N ALA A 84 -12.17 15.58 14.29
CA ALA A 84 -12.91 14.90 15.34
C ALA A 84 -11.95 14.01 16.15
N GLY A 85 -11.98 14.14 17.47
CA GLY A 85 -11.09 13.40 18.36
C GLY A 85 -9.59 13.75 18.23
N GLY A 86 -9.22 14.80 17.50
CA GLY A 86 -7.81 15.19 17.29
C GLY A 86 -7.03 14.25 16.37
N LEU A 87 -7.69 13.47 15.51
CA LEU A 87 -7.04 12.45 14.66
C LEU A 87 -6.00 13.02 13.68
N ASP A 88 -6.24 14.23 13.16
CA ASP A 88 -5.28 14.97 12.35
C ASP A 88 -3.99 15.29 13.10
N ARG A 89 -4.09 15.82 14.33
CA ARG A 89 -2.95 16.14 15.19
C ARG A 89 -2.23 14.88 15.64
N TYR A 90 -2.98 13.84 16.03
CA TYR A 90 -2.43 12.53 16.36
C TYR A 90 -1.57 12.00 15.22
N ALA A 91 -2.12 11.96 14.01
CA ALA A 91 -1.40 11.50 12.84
C ALA A 91 -0.18 12.36 12.53
N ALA A 92 -0.28 13.69 12.65
CA ALA A 92 0.86 14.55 12.39
C ALA A 92 2.03 14.35 13.38
N GLN A 93 1.71 14.08 14.65
CA GLN A 93 2.73 13.80 15.67
C GLN A 93 3.33 12.39 15.50
N ARG A 94 2.51 11.38 15.23
CA ARG A 94 2.96 9.98 15.07
C ARG A 94 3.64 9.70 13.74
N LEU A 95 3.25 10.39 12.67
CA LEU A 95 3.84 10.28 11.34
C LEU A 95 4.98 11.29 11.13
N GLY A 96 5.45 11.94 12.20
CA GLY A 96 6.69 12.70 12.18
C GLY A 96 7.89 11.84 11.76
N GLY A 97 8.92 12.48 11.23
CA GLY A 97 10.17 11.83 10.86
C GLY A 97 10.26 11.39 9.40
N ARG A 98 11.48 11.52 8.86
CA ARG A 98 11.84 11.07 7.52
C ARG A 98 12.17 9.59 7.57
N TRP A 99 11.59 8.82 6.66
CA TRP A 99 12.03 7.46 6.41
C TRP A 99 13.13 7.49 5.37
N LYS A 100 14.31 7.03 5.75
CA LYS A 100 15.44 6.85 4.85
C LYS A 100 16.29 5.70 5.40
N PRO A 101 16.38 4.56 4.71
CA PRO A 101 17.43 3.60 5.00
C PRO A 101 18.79 4.27 4.75
N GLU A 102 19.59 4.44 5.81
CA GLU A 102 20.91 5.10 5.72
C GLU A 102 22.03 4.08 5.68
N GLY A 103 22.97 4.28 4.76
CA GLY A 103 24.12 3.40 4.55
C GLY A 103 23.75 1.98 4.10
N VAL A 104 24.77 1.15 3.94
CA VAL A 104 24.62 -0.26 3.56
C VAL A 104 23.80 -1.02 4.61
N THR A 105 24.07 -0.77 5.89
CA THR A 105 23.37 -1.44 7.00
C THR A 105 21.88 -1.13 7.03
N GLY A 106 21.47 0.12 6.82
CA GLY A 106 20.06 0.49 6.83
C GLY A 106 19.29 -0.17 5.69
N TRP A 107 19.89 -0.23 4.49
CA TRP A 107 19.32 -0.94 3.35
C TRP A 107 19.28 -2.45 3.57
N PHE A 108 20.33 -3.04 4.12
CA PHE A 108 20.37 -4.45 4.45
C PHE A 108 19.24 -4.83 5.43
N VAL A 109 19.08 -4.07 6.52
CA VAL A 109 17.98 -4.26 7.47
C VAL A 109 16.62 -4.12 6.80
N PHE A 110 16.43 -3.12 5.94
CA PHE A 110 15.18 -2.96 5.20
C PHE A 110 14.87 -4.16 4.30
N LEU A 111 15.84 -4.62 3.51
CA LEU A 111 15.67 -5.73 2.56
C LEU A 111 15.45 -7.07 3.28
N ILE A 112 16.18 -7.35 4.36
CA ILE A 112 15.94 -8.55 5.17
C ILE A 112 14.56 -8.50 5.81
N SER A 113 14.17 -7.36 6.37
CA SER A 113 12.82 -7.18 6.93
C SER A 113 11.73 -7.35 5.88
N LEU A 114 11.98 -6.87 4.66
CA LEU A 114 11.09 -7.04 3.52
C LEU A 114 10.95 -8.51 3.12
N PHE A 115 12.05 -9.26 3.07
CA PHE A 115 12.02 -10.68 2.76
C PHE A 115 11.34 -11.50 3.87
N ILE A 116 11.59 -11.18 5.15
CA ILE A 116 10.88 -11.82 6.28
C ILE A 116 9.38 -11.59 6.17
N GLY A 117 8.95 -10.35 5.92
CA GLY A 117 7.52 -10.06 5.72
C GLY A 117 6.92 -10.84 4.54
N TYR A 118 7.69 -11.02 3.45
CA TYR A 118 7.28 -11.85 2.32
C TYR A 118 7.10 -13.32 2.71
N LEU A 119 8.02 -13.89 3.48
CA LEU A 119 7.90 -15.25 3.98
C LEU A 119 6.69 -15.41 4.91
N ASP A 120 6.43 -14.43 5.77
CA ASP A 120 5.23 -14.43 6.63
C ASP A 120 3.95 -14.48 5.80
N HIS A 121 3.90 -13.74 4.68
CA HIS A 121 2.76 -13.80 3.76
C HIS A 121 2.56 -15.22 3.21
N LEU A 122 3.61 -15.82 2.64
CA LEU A 122 3.53 -17.17 2.07
C LEU A 122 3.13 -18.21 3.11
N PHE A 123 3.64 -18.06 4.34
CA PHE A 123 3.30 -18.94 5.44
C PHE A 123 1.79 -18.92 5.74
N LEU A 124 1.21 -17.73 5.84
CA LEU A 124 -0.21 -17.53 6.16
C LEU A 124 -1.15 -17.92 5.03
N ASP A 125 -0.73 -17.69 3.79
CA ASP A 125 -1.45 -18.18 2.64
C ASP A 125 -1.41 -19.70 2.59
N GLY A 126 -0.24 -20.29 2.83
CA GLY A 126 -0.07 -21.73 2.95
C GLY A 126 -0.92 -22.37 4.05
N MET A 127 -1.28 -21.62 5.11
CA MET A 127 -2.20 -22.13 6.14
C MET A 127 -3.65 -22.24 5.67
N SER A 128 -4.07 -21.40 4.72
CA SER A 128 -5.49 -21.07 4.54
C SER A 128 -5.99 -21.22 3.10
N HIS A 129 -5.10 -21.37 2.12
CA HIS A 129 -5.47 -21.55 0.72
C HIS A 129 -5.65 -23.02 0.33
N THR A 130 -6.42 -23.24 -0.74
CA THR A 130 -6.57 -24.54 -1.39
C THR A 130 -5.20 -25.11 -1.76
N GLY A 131 -4.89 -26.31 -1.26
CA GLY A 131 -3.59 -26.95 -1.49
C GLY A 131 -2.45 -26.39 -0.64
N GLY A 132 -2.73 -25.45 0.27
CA GLY A 132 -1.76 -24.97 1.25
C GLY A 132 -1.35 -26.07 2.24
N TRP A 133 -0.14 -25.93 2.81
CA TRP A 133 0.45 -26.94 3.70
C TRP A 133 -0.49 -27.36 4.84
N LEU A 134 -1.11 -26.42 5.56
CA LEU A 134 -1.98 -26.77 6.70
C LEU A 134 -3.29 -27.42 6.23
N VAL A 135 -3.84 -26.96 5.11
CA VAL A 135 -5.07 -27.53 4.52
C VAL A 135 -4.82 -28.95 4.02
N ASN A 136 -3.57 -29.28 3.69
CA ASN A 136 -3.16 -30.63 3.31
C ASN A 136 -2.99 -31.56 4.51
N GLU A 137 -2.34 -31.06 5.57
CA GLU A 137 -2.14 -31.83 6.80
C GLU A 137 -3.42 -32.01 7.63
N PHE A 138 -4.39 -31.09 7.51
CA PHE A 138 -5.64 -31.13 8.28
C PHE A 138 -6.89 -31.26 7.38
N PRO A 139 -7.31 -32.50 7.02
CA PRO A 139 -8.45 -32.75 6.14
C PRO A 139 -9.77 -32.11 6.61
N GLY A 140 -9.91 -31.83 7.92
CA GLY A 140 -11.07 -31.12 8.47
C GLY A 140 -11.30 -29.74 7.82
N LEU A 141 -10.24 -29.04 7.41
CA LEU A 141 -10.36 -27.74 6.73
C LEU A 141 -10.93 -27.85 5.31
N ARG A 142 -10.90 -29.04 4.69
CA ARG A 142 -11.48 -29.29 3.35
C ARG A 142 -12.96 -29.65 3.39
N ARG A 143 -13.50 -29.92 4.59
CA ARG A 143 -14.93 -30.18 4.78
C ARG A 143 -15.72 -28.90 4.58
N THR A 144 -16.93 -29.07 4.06
CA THR A 144 -17.88 -27.95 3.92
C THR A 144 -18.60 -27.78 5.26
N VAL A 145 -18.59 -26.57 5.80
CA VAL A 145 -19.23 -26.18 7.06
C VAL A 145 -20.06 -24.93 6.77
N ALA A 146 -21.38 -24.99 7.03
CA ALA A 146 -22.31 -23.89 6.76
C ALA A 146 -22.20 -23.33 5.31
N GLY A 147 -22.11 -24.21 4.32
CA GLY A 147 -22.13 -23.85 2.91
C GLY A 147 -20.78 -23.46 2.28
N ILE A 148 -19.72 -23.28 3.07
CA ILE A 148 -18.37 -22.97 2.54
C ILE A 148 -17.30 -23.89 3.14
N LYS A 149 -16.11 -23.92 2.54
CA LYS A 149 -15.02 -24.78 3.00
C LYS A 149 -14.43 -24.28 4.32
N GLY A 150 -14.00 -25.19 5.19
CA GLY A 150 -13.36 -24.85 6.46
C GLY A 150 -12.14 -23.93 6.30
N TYR A 151 -11.33 -24.12 5.26
CA TYR A 151 -10.20 -23.23 4.96
C TYR A 151 -10.66 -21.81 4.58
N SER A 152 -11.85 -21.64 3.99
CA SER A 152 -12.44 -20.32 3.72
C SER A 152 -12.88 -19.62 5.01
N TRP A 153 -13.42 -20.36 5.99
CA TRP A 153 -13.65 -19.82 7.32
C TRP A 153 -12.36 -19.38 8.00
N LEU A 154 -11.31 -20.19 7.90
CA LEU A 154 -9.99 -19.83 8.43
C LEU A 154 -9.43 -18.57 7.75
N GLN A 155 -9.57 -18.46 6.43
CA GLN A 155 -9.23 -17.26 5.67
C GLN A 155 -9.93 -16.01 6.21
N TYR A 156 -11.24 -16.06 6.42
CA TYR A 156 -12.00 -14.92 6.97
C TYR A 156 -11.60 -14.59 8.40
N PHE A 157 -11.40 -15.61 9.24
CA PHE A 157 -10.96 -15.43 10.61
C PHE A 157 -9.58 -14.75 10.67
N LEU A 158 -8.60 -15.26 9.93
CA LEU A 158 -7.25 -14.68 9.88
C LEU A 158 -7.28 -13.25 9.33
N SER A 159 -8.08 -12.97 8.30
CA SER A 159 -8.27 -11.61 7.80
C SER A 159 -8.87 -10.67 8.85
N LEU A 160 -9.89 -11.11 9.59
CA LEU A 160 -10.49 -10.33 10.67
C LEU A 160 -9.49 -10.04 11.80
N VAL A 161 -8.77 -11.06 12.27
CA VAL A 161 -7.76 -10.92 13.32
C VAL A 161 -6.61 -10.01 12.86
N GLY A 162 -6.15 -10.19 11.62
CA GLY A 162 -5.07 -9.41 11.03
C GLY A 162 -5.40 -7.93 10.88
N LEU A 163 -6.68 -7.59 10.74
CA LEU A 163 -7.14 -6.20 10.77
C LEU A 163 -7.39 -5.69 12.20
N ALA A 164 -8.01 -6.50 13.05
CA ALA A 164 -8.43 -6.11 14.39
C ALA A 164 -7.24 -5.80 15.32
N ILE A 165 -6.14 -6.55 15.24
CA ILE A 165 -4.97 -6.36 16.11
C ILE A 165 -4.29 -5.00 15.87
N PRO A 166 -3.89 -4.62 14.63
CA PRO A 166 -3.32 -3.31 14.36
C PRO A 166 -4.28 -2.17 14.71
N LEU A 167 -5.58 -2.30 14.39
CA LEU A 167 -6.58 -1.28 14.71
C LEU A 167 -6.74 -1.08 16.22
N ARG A 168 -6.81 -2.17 17.00
CA ARG A 168 -6.86 -2.11 18.47
C ARG A 168 -5.60 -1.46 19.04
N TRP A 169 -4.43 -1.75 18.47
CA TRP A 169 -3.17 -1.13 18.88
C TRP A 169 -3.16 0.38 18.61
N LEU A 170 -3.54 0.79 17.38
CA LEU A 170 -3.67 2.21 17.01
C LEU A 170 -4.68 2.94 17.88
N TYR A 171 -5.84 2.33 18.16
CA TYR A 171 -6.87 2.90 19.01
C TYR A 171 -6.36 3.11 20.46
N LYS A 172 -5.66 2.12 21.03
CA LYS A 172 -5.06 2.25 22.36
C LYS A 172 -3.97 3.32 22.40
N ASP A 173 -3.14 3.41 21.36
CA ASP A 173 -2.12 4.45 21.25
C ASP A 173 -2.75 5.85 21.14
N TRP A 174 -3.79 6.01 20.31
CA TRP A 174 -4.55 7.24 20.20
C TRP A 174 -5.20 7.64 21.53
N LEU A 175 -5.79 6.70 22.28
CA LEU A 175 -6.35 6.99 23.61
C LEU A 175 -5.27 7.46 24.60
N LYS A 176 -4.11 6.81 24.63
CA LYS A 176 -2.98 7.24 25.47
C LYS A 176 -2.49 8.63 25.08
N TRP A 177 -2.31 8.87 23.79
CA TRP A 177 -1.94 10.17 23.26
C TRP A 177 -2.96 11.26 23.65
N ARG A 178 -4.26 10.99 23.49
CA ARG A 178 -5.34 11.94 23.79
C ARG A 178 -5.42 12.29 25.28
N LYS A 179 -5.10 11.35 26.17
CA LYS A 179 -5.00 11.61 27.62
C LYS A 179 -3.83 12.54 27.97
N ASN A 180 -2.71 12.37 27.26
CA ASN A 180 -1.47 13.10 27.51
C ASN A 180 -1.33 14.39 26.67
N GLU A 181 -2.27 14.67 25.77
CA GLU A 181 -2.26 15.88 24.94
C GLU A 181 -2.40 17.12 25.86
N PRO A 182 -1.42 18.03 25.90
CA PRO A 182 -1.43 19.18 26.80
C PRO A 182 -2.70 20.00 26.63
N GLN A 183 -3.35 20.35 27.75
CA GLN A 183 -4.58 21.16 27.79
C GLN A 183 -4.41 22.50 27.05
N VAL A 184 -3.17 23.01 26.96
CA VAL A 184 -2.80 24.26 26.28
C VAL A 184 -2.93 24.21 24.76
N VAL A 185 -2.94 23.01 24.13
CA VAL A 185 -3.15 22.84 22.67
C VAL A 185 -4.64 22.69 22.33
N ARG A 186 -5.49 22.39 23.31
CA ARG A 186 -6.95 22.27 23.15
C ARG A 186 -7.70 23.54 22.69
N PRO A 187 -7.24 24.79 22.93
CA PRO A 187 -7.95 25.99 22.48
C PRO A 187 -7.94 26.15 20.94
N LEU A 188 -7.03 25.49 20.22
CA LEU A 188 -7.03 25.47 18.75
C LEU A 188 -8.17 24.55 18.24
N ARG A 189 -9.41 25.04 18.35
CA ARG A 189 -10.62 24.38 17.83
C ARG A 189 -10.57 24.24 16.30
N ARG A 190 -9.75 25.05 15.63
CA ARG A 190 -9.43 24.95 14.20
C ARG A 190 -8.15 24.13 14.01
N SER A 191 -8.24 23.10 13.17
CA SER A 191 -7.09 22.31 12.73
C SER A 191 -5.97 23.22 12.22
N PRO A 192 -4.73 23.09 12.71
CA PRO A 192 -3.58 23.83 12.17
C PRO A 192 -3.26 23.41 10.73
N TYR A 193 -3.83 22.28 10.27
CA TYR A 193 -3.80 21.83 8.89
C TYR A 193 -5.02 22.42 8.18
N GLY A 194 -4.80 23.31 7.19
CA GLY A 194 -5.80 24.16 6.53
C GLY A 194 -7.03 23.48 5.86
N ARG A 195 -7.53 24.01 4.74
CA ARG A 195 -8.76 23.48 4.09
C ARG A 195 -8.59 22.00 3.71
N LYS A 196 -9.26 21.10 4.44
CA LYS A 196 -9.24 19.64 4.23
C LYS A 196 -9.99 19.21 2.96
N PHE A 197 -10.87 20.07 2.46
CA PHE A 197 -11.71 19.78 1.30
C PHE A 197 -10.88 19.49 0.04
N GLY A 198 -9.85 20.31 -0.26
CA GLY A 198 -9.02 20.16 -1.46
C GLY A 198 -8.40 18.77 -1.63
N PRO A 199 -7.59 18.26 -0.68
CA PRO A 199 -6.96 16.95 -0.83
C PRO A 199 -7.96 15.79 -0.83
N ARG A 200 -9.05 15.89 -0.05
CA ARG A 200 -10.11 14.88 -0.05
C ARG A 200 -10.87 14.82 -1.37
N PHE A 201 -11.23 15.99 -1.89
CA PHE A 201 -11.91 16.12 -3.17
C PHE A 201 -11.05 15.55 -4.30
N MET A 202 -9.77 15.93 -4.38
CA MET A 202 -8.85 15.36 -5.37
C MET A 202 -8.69 13.86 -5.24
N LEU A 203 -8.58 13.33 -4.02
CA LEU A 203 -8.47 11.88 -3.77
C LEU A 203 -9.69 11.17 -4.32
N LEU A 204 -10.89 11.60 -3.91
CA LEU A 204 -12.14 10.95 -4.29
C LEU A 204 -12.41 11.10 -5.80
N LEU A 205 -12.14 12.27 -6.38
CA LEU A 205 -12.33 12.52 -7.81
C LEU A 205 -11.42 11.61 -8.65
N SER A 206 -10.12 11.61 -8.37
CA SER A 206 -9.16 10.79 -9.13
C SER A 206 -9.39 9.29 -8.93
N ALA A 207 -9.73 8.85 -7.72
CA ALA A 207 -10.15 7.48 -7.46
C ALA A 207 -11.41 7.11 -8.24
N ALA A 208 -12.46 7.94 -8.20
CA ALA A 208 -13.71 7.68 -8.90
C ALA A 208 -13.51 7.64 -10.43
N MET A 209 -12.70 8.54 -10.99
CA MET A 209 -12.36 8.53 -12.41
C MET A 209 -11.65 7.25 -12.82
N LEU A 210 -10.60 6.84 -12.09
CA LEU A 210 -9.83 5.64 -12.41
C LEU A 210 -10.67 4.36 -12.23
N PHE A 211 -11.45 4.28 -11.15
CA PHE A 211 -12.35 3.17 -10.89
C PHE A 211 -13.41 3.03 -11.98
N THR A 212 -14.08 4.13 -12.34
CA THR A 212 -15.11 4.13 -13.38
C THR A 212 -14.52 3.71 -14.73
N LEU A 213 -13.32 4.22 -15.06
CA LEU A 213 -12.63 3.82 -16.28
C LEU A 213 -12.30 2.32 -16.28
N LYS A 214 -11.77 1.78 -15.18
CA LYS A 214 -11.51 0.33 -15.06
C LYS A 214 -12.79 -0.50 -15.17
N MET A 215 -13.89 -0.08 -14.54
CA MET A 215 -15.17 -0.80 -14.58
C MET A 215 -15.81 -0.80 -15.97
N LYS A 216 -15.61 0.27 -16.77
CA LYS A 216 -16.08 0.30 -18.17
C LYS A 216 -15.27 -0.59 -19.11
N LEU A 217 -14.02 -0.88 -18.77
CA LEU A 217 -13.09 -1.64 -19.61
C LEU A 217 -12.98 -3.12 -19.20
N THR A 218 -13.55 -3.52 -18.06
CA THR A 218 -13.49 -4.90 -17.59
C THR A 218 -14.66 -5.72 -18.15
N PRO A 219 -14.43 -6.97 -18.61
CA PRO A 219 -15.51 -7.85 -19.05
C PRO A 219 -16.39 -8.36 -17.88
N TYR A 220 -15.88 -8.34 -16.65
CA TYR A 220 -16.57 -8.87 -15.47
C TYR A 220 -16.67 -7.83 -14.34
N PRO A 221 -17.49 -6.77 -14.50
CA PRO A 221 -17.55 -5.67 -13.54
C PRO A 221 -18.24 -6.02 -12.21
N ALA A 222 -18.99 -7.12 -12.15
CA ALA A 222 -19.73 -7.55 -10.96
C ALA A 222 -18.98 -8.55 -10.07
N ASP A 223 -17.75 -8.95 -10.45
CA ASP A 223 -16.97 -9.86 -9.61
C ASP A 223 -16.52 -9.16 -8.31
N ASN A 224 -16.75 -9.82 -7.17
CA ASN A 224 -16.50 -9.24 -5.85
C ASN A 224 -15.01 -8.93 -5.60
N VAL A 225 -14.12 -9.79 -6.08
CA VAL A 225 -12.67 -9.60 -5.91
C VAL A 225 -12.19 -8.47 -6.82
N MET A 226 -12.66 -8.44 -8.07
CA MET A 226 -12.45 -7.35 -9.01
C MET A 226 -12.87 -5.99 -8.43
N LEU A 227 -14.08 -5.93 -7.85
CA LEU A 227 -14.60 -4.71 -7.21
C LEU A 227 -13.72 -4.28 -6.04
N LEU A 228 -13.34 -5.20 -5.16
CA LEU A 228 -12.49 -4.93 -4.00
C LEU A 228 -11.11 -4.42 -4.42
N VAL A 229 -10.45 -5.11 -5.34
CA VAL A 229 -9.09 -4.78 -5.79
C VAL A 229 -9.10 -3.48 -6.61
N SER A 230 -10.02 -3.33 -7.55
CA SER A 230 -10.10 -2.13 -8.40
C SER A 230 -10.41 -0.87 -7.59
N SER A 231 -11.35 -0.94 -6.63
CA SER A 231 -11.67 0.19 -5.76
C SER A 231 -10.50 0.53 -4.83
N SER A 232 -9.84 -0.48 -4.25
CA SER A 232 -8.67 -0.27 -3.39
C SER A 232 -7.50 0.37 -4.16
N SER A 233 -7.17 -0.14 -5.34
CA SER A 233 -6.13 0.45 -6.19
C SER A 233 -6.46 1.87 -6.61
N ALA A 234 -7.72 2.14 -6.98
CA ALA A 234 -8.16 3.47 -7.34
C ALA A 234 -8.04 4.45 -6.17
N LEU A 235 -8.37 4.02 -4.94
CA LEU A 235 -8.19 4.83 -3.73
C LEU A 235 -6.72 5.09 -3.41
N LEU A 236 -5.84 4.10 -3.58
CA LEU A 236 -4.40 4.27 -3.41
C LEU A 236 -3.82 5.25 -4.43
N PHE A 237 -4.19 5.11 -5.70
CA PHE A 237 -3.81 6.06 -6.75
C PHE A 237 -4.35 7.45 -6.46
N GLY A 238 -5.61 7.58 -6.05
CA GLY A 238 -6.20 8.86 -5.74
C GLY A 238 -5.55 9.53 -4.54
N TRP A 239 -5.15 8.75 -3.54
CA TRP A 239 -4.37 9.26 -2.41
C TRP A 239 -3.00 9.74 -2.87
N TYR A 240 -2.28 8.98 -3.70
CA TYR A 240 -1.00 9.41 -4.27
C TYR A 240 -1.15 10.70 -5.09
N ALA A 241 -2.15 10.78 -5.97
CA ALA A 241 -2.45 11.96 -6.78
C ALA A 241 -2.77 13.17 -5.90
N ALA A 242 -3.73 13.07 -4.98
CA ALA A 242 -4.05 14.16 -4.06
C ALA A 242 -2.84 14.62 -3.26
N SER A 243 -1.97 13.67 -2.89
CA SER A 243 -0.77 13.95 -2.13
C SER A 243 0.26 14.71 -2.93
N LEU A 244 0.52 14.38 -4.20
CA LEU A 244 1.42 15.15 -5.06
C LEU A 244 1.02 16.62 -5.17
N PHE A 245 -0.29 16.93 -5.22
CA PHE A 245 -0.77 18.31 -5.30
C PHE A 245 -0.75 19.05 -3.96
N HIS A 246 -0.75 18.33 -2.83
CA HIS A 246 -0.91 18.92 -1.49
C HIS A 246 0.29 18.70 -0.54
N SER A 247 1.33 17.95 -0.95
CA SER A 247 2.61 17.83 -0.25
C SER A 247 3.50 19.03 -0.59
N GLY A 248 3.71 19.95 0.36
CA GLY A 248 4.70 21.01 0.23
C GLY A 248 4.35 22.17 -0.72
N SER A 249 4.55 23.37 -0.19
CA SER A 249 4.29 24.69 -0.79
C SER A 249 5.22 24.99 -1.97
N LEU A 250 4.78 24.73 -3.20
CA LEU A 250 5.32 25.36 -4.41
C LEU A 250 4.14 25.79 -5.28
N ARG A 251 3.76 27.07 -5.17
CA ARG A 251 2.93 27.71 -6.20
C ARG A 251 3.70 27.59 -7.52
N GLY A 252 3.07 27.05 -8.56
CA GLY A 252 3.67 26.95 -9.92
C GLY A 252 4.14 25.57 -10.38
N ALA A 253 4.27 24.55 -9.51
CA ALA A 253 4.68 23.20 -9.91
C ALA A 253 3.53 22.28 -10.38
N GLY A 254 2.31 22.82 -10.57
CA GLY A 254 1.11 22.05 -10.87
C GLY A 254 1.19 21.29 -12.19
N MET A 255 1.77 21.90 -13.23
CA MET A 255 1.92 21.27 -14.55
C MET A 255 2.85 20.07 -14.49
N GLN A 256 4.01 20.18 -13.81
CA GLN A 256 4.94 19.06 -13.64
C GLN A 256 4.31 17.87 -12.90
N ARG A 257 3.51 18.14 -11.86
CA ARG A 257 2.78 17.11 -11.10
C ARG A 257 1.71 16.43 -11.95
N MET A 258 0.99 17.20 -12.77
CA MET A 258 0.02 16.66 -13.71
C MET A 258 0.71 15.79 -14.78
N SER A 259 1.79 16.28 -15.40
CA SER A 259 2.58 15.51 -16.36
C SER A 259 3.11 14.21 -15.76
N ALA A 260 3.52 14.21 -14.49
CA ALA A 260 3.96 13.01 -13.79
C ALA A 260 2.84 11.97 -13.63
N LEU A 261 1.61 12.41 -13.29
CA LEU A 261 0.45 11.51 -13.22
C LEU A 261 0.05 10.98 -14.59
N LEU A 262 0.03 11.84 -15.61
CA LEU A 262 -0.27 11.45 -16.98
C LEU A 262 0.77 10.45 -17.51
N ALA A 263 2.05 10.61 -17.17
CA ALA A 263 3.09 9.66 -17.52
C ALA A 263 2.85 8.27 -16.90
N LEU A 264 2.41 8.19 -15.63
CA LEU A 264 2.07 6.92 -14.99
C LEU A 264 0.87 6.24 -15.68
N LEU A 265 -0.16 7.01 -16.03
CA LEU A 265 -1.31 6.50 -16.77
C LEU A 265 -0.93 6.06 -18.19
N ALA A 266 -0.03 6.79 -18.85
CA ALA A 266 0.49 6.45 -20.17
C ALA A 266 1.30 5.14 -20.14
N ILE A 267 2.17 4.95 -19.15
CA ILE A 267 2.91 3.68 -18.97
C ILE A 267 1.93 2.51 -18.85
N MET A 268 0.85 2.67 -18.08
CA MET A 268 -0.18 1.64 -17.93
C MET A 268 -0.96 1.40 -19.23
N ALA A 269 -1.30 2.45 -19.99
CA ALA A 269 -1.99 2.33 -21.27
C ALA A 269 -1.12 1.64 -22.33
N VAL A 270 0.16 2.01 -22.43
CA VAL A 270 1.15 1.40 -23.32
C VAL A 270 1.32 -0.08 -23.01
N PHE A 271 1.47 -0.43 -21.72
CA PHE A 271 1.53 -1.84 -21.32
C PHE A 271 0.28 -2.62 -21.75
N LYS A 272 -0.93 -2.09 -21.51
CA LYS A 272 -2.17 -2.75 -21.92
C LYS A 272 -2.24 -2.94 -23.44
N ALA A 273 -1.85 -1.95 -24.23
CA ALA A 273 -1.80 -2.05 -25.68
C ALA A 273 -0.77 -3.10 -26.15
N ALA A 274 0.44 -3.07 -25.60
CA ALA A 274 1.49 -4.05 -25.91
C ALA A 274 1.06 -5.48 -25.54
N ARG A 275 0.39 -5.64 -24.40
CA ARG A 275 -0.15 -6.93 -23.94
C ARG A 275 -1.21 -7.47 -24.90
N ALA A 276 -2.13 -6.61 -25.33
CA ALA A 276 -3.18 -6.98 -26.28
C ALA A 276 -2.60 -7.37 -27.64
N ALA A 277 -1.64 -6.59 -28.15
CA ALA A 277 -0.95 -6.89 -29.40
C ALA A 277 -0.17 -8.21 -29.33
N ALA A 278 0.56 -8.45 -28.23
CA ALA A 278 1.30 -9.69 -28.04
C ALA A 278 0.39 -10.92 -28.01
N GLY A 279 -0.79 -10.82 -27.39
CA GLY A 279 -1.78 -11.89 -27.36
C GLY A 279 -2.42 -12.19 -28.72
N MET A 280 -2.37 -11.25 -29.67
CA MET A 280 -2.84 -11.48 -31.05
C MET A 280 -1.78 -12.17 -31.92
N ILE A 281 -0.49 -12.01 -31.60
CA ILE A 281 0.64 -12.49 -32.42
C ILE A 281 1.16 -13.85 -31.93
N VAL A 282 1.25 -14.03 -30.60
CA VAL A 282 1.85 -15.23 -29.99
C VAL A 282 0.94 -15.75 -28.88
N ASP A 283 0.41 -16.95 -29.06
CA ASP A 283 -0.35 -17.67 -28.03
C ASP A 283 0.61 -18.39 -27.05
N SER A 284 1.43 -17.61 -26.34
CA SER A 284 2.29 -18.15 -25.29
C SER A 284 2.37 -17.24 -24.07
N SER A 285 2.57 -17.87 -22.90
CA SER A 285 2.60 -17.19 -21.61
C SER A 285 3.93 -16.47 -21.33
N ILE A 286 5.01 -16.84 -22.01
CA ILE A 286 6.35 -16.29 -21.79
C ILE A 286 6.44 -14.79 -22.18
N PRO A 287 6.00 -14.35 -23.38
CA PRO A 287 5.94 -12.93 -23.74
C PRO A 287 5.10 -12.12 -22.76
N GLN A 288 4.00 -12.70 -22.24
CA GLN A 288 3.10 -12.03 -21.30
C GLN A 288 3.78 -11.77 -19.94
N LEU A 289 4.54 -12.74 -19.43
CA LEU A 289 5.30 -12.57 -18.18
C LEU A 289 6.44 -11.55 -18.33
N VAL A 290 7.17 -11.59 -19.45
CA VAL A 290 8.26 -10.63 -19.72
C VAL A 290 7.71 -9.20 -19.81
N LEU A 291 6.61 -9.00 -20.53
CA LEU A 291 5.93 -7.70 -20.60
C LEU A 291 5.44 -7.24 -19.23
N TRP A 292 4.94 -8.15 -18.39
CA TRP A 292 4.51 -7.84 -17.03
C TRP A 292 5.68 -7.40 -16.15
N ILE A 293 6.79 -8.13 -16.17
CA ILE A 293 8.01 -7.74 -15.45
C ILE A 293 8.48 -6.36 -15.95
N ALA A 294 8.59 -6.15 -17.26
CA ALA A 294 9.01 -4.87 -17.82
C ALA A 294 8.11 -3.71 -17.35
N PHE A 295 6.79 -3.90 -17.39
CA PHE A 295 5.83 -2.91 -16.86
C PHE A 295 6.06 -2.61 -15.38
N ILE A 296 6.21 -3.63 -14.54
CA ILE A 296 6.44 -3.45 -13.11
C ILE A 296 7.72 -2.65 -12.85
N TRP A 297 8.81 -2.95 -13.56
CA TRP A 297 10.07 -2.21 -13.43
C TRP A 297 9.94 -0.76 -13.89
N THR A 298 9.37 -0.52 -15.08
CA THR A 298 9.18 0.83 -15.62
C THR A 298 8.28 1.68 -14.73
N TRP A 299 7.16 1.11 -14.27
CA TRP A 299 6.23 1.80 -13.38
C TRP A 299 6.87 2.09 -12.02
N SER A 300 7.56 1.11 -11.43
CA SER A 300 8.25 1.27 -10.14
C SER A 300 9.33 2.35 -10.22
N ALA A 301 10.12 2.37 -11.29
CA ALA A 301 11.13 3.40 -11.52
C ALA A 301 10.50 4.79 -11.65
N ALA A 302 9.42 4.92 -12.42
CA ALA A 302 8.70 6.19 -12.57
C ALA A 302 8.16 6.70 -11.23
N VAL A 303 7.46 5.86 -10.47
CA VAL A 303 6.93 6.21 -9.14
C VAL A 303 8.04 6.60 -8.17
N TRP A 304 9.15 5.85 -8.17
CA TRP A 304 10.31 6.16 -7.33
C TRP A 304 10.91 7.53 -7.68
N ILE A 305 11.14 7.83 -8.97
CA ILE A 305 11.67 9.12 -9.43
C ILE A 305 10.75 10.27 -9.03
N ILE A 306 9.45 10.14 -9.32
CA ILE A 306 8.44 11.16 -9.00
C ILE A 306 8.41 11.40 -7.49
N SER A 307 8.38 10.34 -6.69
CA SER A 307 8.28 10.41 -5.23
C SER A 307 9.54 10.99 -4.59
N ARG A 308 10.72 10.69 -5.14
CA ARG A 308 11.98 11.26 -4.67
C ARG A 308 12.07 12.76 -4.97
N ARG A 309 11.76 13.18 -6.20
CA ARG A 309 11.75 14.60 -6.59
C ARG A 309 10.73 15.41 -5.79
N ALA A 310 9.57 14.83 -5.50
CA ALA A 310 8.56 15.47 -4.66
C ALA A 310 9.08 15.77 -3.25
N ALA A 311 9.91 14.90 -2.66
CA ALA A 311 10.54 15.15 -1.37
C ALA A 311 11.63 16.22 -1.41
N GLU A 312 12.39 16.32 -2.51
CA GLU A 312 13.46 17.31 -2.68
C GLU A 312 12.88 18.75 -2.83
N GLY A 313 11.77 18.90 -3.56
CA GLY A 313 11.10 20.19 -3.74
C GLY A 313 10.19 20.62 -2.57
N ALA A 314 9.72 19.67 -1.76
CA ALA A 314 8.96 19.96 -0.54
C ALA A 314 9.93 20.36 0.58
N GLY A 315 10.28 21.65 0.66
CA GLY A 315 10.87 22.22 1.87
C GLY A 315 10.02 21.83 3.09
N TRP A 316 10.47 20.84 3.84
CA TRP A 316 9.65 20.12 4.81
C TRP A 316 9.31 21.06 5.98
N PRO A 317 8.04 21.46 6.19
CA PRO A 317 7.73 22.50 7.16
C PRO A 317 7.68 22.00 8.61
N TRP A 318 7.98 20.72 8.86
CA TRP A 318 7.86 20.14 10.20
C TRP A 318 9.24 19.85 10.80
N LYS A 319 10.01 20.90 11.09
CA LYS A 319 10.94 20.86 12.24
C LYS A 319 10.10 20.87 13.51
N ILE A 320 9.37 19.81 13.80
CA ILE A 320 8.98 19.55 15.20
C ILE A 320 10.22 18.95 15.83
N ARG A 321 11.00 19.79 16.52
CA ARG A 321 12.04 19.34 17.45
C ARG A 321 11.34 18.56 18.56
N GLY A 322 11.15 17.27 18.35
CA GLY A 322 10.78 16.32 19.38
C GLY A 322 11.70 15.13 19.19
N ARG A 323 12.72 15.01 20.04
CA ARG A 323 13.39 13.73 20.23
C ARG A 323 12.30 12.77 20.71
N PHE A 324 12.02 11.73 19.94
CA PHE A 324 11.19 10.63 20.41
C PHE A 324 12.01 9.35 20.31
N VAL A 325 12.27 8.84 21.51
CA VAL A 325 12.63 7.46 21.85
C VAL A 325 11.45 6.55 21.51
#